data_AF-A0A1B9GH40-F1
#
_entry.id   AF-A0A1B9GH40-F1
#
_cell.length_a   1.000
_cell.length_b   1.000
_cell.length_c   1.000
_cell.angle_alpha   90.00
_cell.angle_beta   90.00
_cell.angle_gamma   90.00
#
_symmetry.space_group_name_H-M   'P 1'
#
loop_
_entity.id
_entity.type
_entity.pdbx_description
1 polymer ?
#
loop_
_entity_poly.entity_id
_entity_poly.type
_entity_poly.pdbx_seq_one_letter_code
_entity_poly.pdbx_strand_id
1 'polypeptide(L)'
;MWINYSKECANLSAESRRAVLLDIHQAITWHTSVWSSPAEGLTGTEREFLMWYDNRMLISVKFEMLEICLPSERTIAVSQLIELIGRFVQQTKSVSANGSLVFLQDITAVYFSSLAAIVYKLFWKLNPGQKRMMVDAIKEIHGACSESANGDINSPSAFVARFYTRLLYRLNTQSRALSRAQSPSDIDQTPAANCTPDEREVELATDIDMWIQQLGDLEQSCPTFDQSYWSTLSSVPLATFEQIFE
;
A
#
# COMPACT_ATOMS: atom_id res chain seq x y z
N MET A 1 6.50 12.03 18.56
CA MET A 1 7.48 12.51 17.56
C MET A 1 6.86 12.58 16.16
N TRP A 2 6.35 11.46 15.60
CA TRP A 2 5.70 11.44 14.28
C TRP A 2 4.57 12.48 14.10
N ILE A 3 3.62 12.57 15.03
CA ILE A 3 2.49 13.52 14.93
C ILE A 3 2.98 14.98 14.84
N ASN A 4 4.03 15.34 15.59
CA ASN A 4 4.59 16.69 15.53
C ASN A 4 5.29 16.92 14.19
N TYR A 5 6.09 15.94 13.73
CA TYR A 5 6.69 15.99 12.40
C TYR A 5 5.64 16.18 11.31
N SER A 6 4.55 15.41 11.29
CA SER A 6 3.50 15.52 10.27
C SER A 6 2.80 16.88 10.26
N LYS A 7 2.72 17.58 11.40
CA LYS A 7 2.14 18.93 11.49
C LYS A 7 3.11 20.02 11.03
N GLU A 8 4.39 19.85 11.30
CA GLU A 8 5.41 20.88 11.09
C GLU A 8 6.20 20.68 9.79
N CYS A 9 6.10 19.52 9.13
CA CYS A 9 6.97 19.16 8.01
C CYS A 9 6.95 20.15 6.85
N ALA A 10 5.82 20.82 6.61
CA ALA A 10 5.70 21.85 5.56
C ALA A 10 6.57 23.09 5.83
N ASN A 11 6.94 23.34 7.10
CA ASN A 11 7.73 24.49 7.52
C ASN A 11 9.22 24.14 7.74
N LEU A 12 9.60 22.87 7.59
CA LEU A 12 10.97 22.41 7.81
C LEU A 12 11.78 22.40 6.50
N SER A 13 13.08 22.73 6.59
CA SER A 13 14.00 22.54 5.48
C SER A 13 14.16 21.04 5.15
N ALA A 14 14.57 20.71 3.93
CA ALA A 14 14.79 19.31 3.52
C ALA A 14 15.82 18.59 4.42
N GLU A 15 16.87 19.30 4.85
CA GLU A 15 17.88 18.79 5.76
C GLU A 15 17.31 18.50 7.16
N SER A 16 16.54 19.43 7.72
CA SER A 16 15.86 19.23 9.02
C SER A 16 14.84 18.10 8.95
N ARG A 17 14.07 17.99 7.86
CA ARG A 17 13.17 16.85 7.63
C ARG A 17 13.92 15.53 7.60
N ARG A 18 15.07 15.47 6.91
CA ARG A 18 15.92 14.28 6.84
C ARG A 18 16.41 13.87 8.23
N ALA A 19 16.93 14.81 9.01
CA ALA A 19 17.39 14.55 10.37
C ALA A 19 16.27 14.00 11.27
N VAL A 20 15.11 14.67 11.30
CA VAL A 20 13.96 14.23 12.12
C VAL A 20 13.44 12.86 11.69
N LEU A 21 13.36 12.59 10.38
CA LEU A 21 12.91 11.28 9.89
C LEU A 21 13.91 10.17 10.21
N LEU A 22 15.21 10.45 10.20
CA LEU A 22 16.24 9.48 10.62
C LEU A 22 16.11 9.13 12.10
N ASP A 23 15.88 10.13 12.96
CA ASP A 23 15.68 9.93 14.40
C ASP A 23 14.41 9.09 14.66
N ILE A 24 13.30 9.44 14.01
CA ILE A 24 12.04 8.68 14.10
C ILE A 24 12.25 7.24 13.60
N HIS A 25 12.90 7.06 12.45
CA HIS A 25 13.19 5.75 11.89
C HIS A 25 14.04 4.91 12.84
N GLN A 26 15.09 5.47 13.43
CA GLN A 26 15.95 4.77 14.37
C GLN A 26 15.19 4.38 15.65
N ALA A 27 14.38 5.28 16.19
CA ALA A 27 13.56 5.01 17.36
C ALA A 27 12.58 3.86 17.14
N ILE A 28 11.85 3.86 16.00
CA ILE A 28 10.90 2.79 15.70
C ILE A 28 11.64 1.48 15.37
N THR A 29 12.76 1.53 14.64
CA THR A 29 13.56 0.33 14.36
C THR A 29 14.06 -0.33 15.64
N TRP A 30 14.52 0.47 16.60
CA TRP A 30 14.89 -0.02 17.93
C TRP A 30 13.69 -0.64 18.65
N HIS A 31 12.52 -0.01 18.61
CA HIS A 31 11.31 -0.53 19.23
C HIS A 31 10.88 -1.87 18.61
N THR A 32 10.89 -1.97 17.28
CA THR A 32 10.59 -3.22 16.56
C THR A 32 11.57 -4.35 16.89
N SER A 33 12.86 -4.04 17.10
CA SER A 33 13.83 -5.07 17.47
C SER A 33 13.60 -5.60 18.90
N VAL A 34 13.13 -4.76 19.82
CA VAL A 34 12.70 -5.19 21.16
C VAL A 34 11.56 -6.21 21.05
N TRP A 35 10.58 -5.98 20.17
CA TRP A 35 9.44 -6.90 19.97
C TRP A 35 9.81 -8.21 19.29
N SER A 36 10.88 -8.23 18.50
CA SER A 36 11.36 -9.46 17.88
C SER A 36 12.02 -10.43 18.86
N SER A 37 12.37 -9.96 20.06
CA SER A 37 12.91 -10.80 21.13
C SER A 37 11.79 -11.30 22.03
N PRO A 38 11.90 -12.50 22.62
CA PRO A 38 10.98 -12.96 23.66
C PRO A 38 11.17 -12.11 24.92
N ALA A 39 10.55 -10.93 24.94
CA ALA A 39 10.47 -10.08 26.11
C ALA A 39 9.59 -10.74 27.17
N GLU A 40 10.05 -10.74 28.42
CA GLU A 40 9.26 -11.24 29.55
C GLU A 40 7.95 -10.44 29.66
N GLY A 41 6.83 -11.16 29.85
CA GLY A 41 5.52 -10.55 30.11
C GLY A 41 4.63 -10.28 28.90
N LEU A 42 5.10 -10.48 27.65
CA LEU A 42 4.26 -10.40 26.45
C LEU A 42 3.97 -11.79 25.87
N THR A 43 2.72 -12.03 25.50
CA THR A 43 2.29 -13.17 24.70
C THR A 43 2.79 -13.06 23.24
N GLY A 44 2.72 -14.17 22.50
CA GLY A 44 3.05 -14.15 21.06
C GLY A 44 2.16 -13.18 20.27
N THR A 45 0.85 -13.22 20.54
CA THR A 45 -0.15 -12.37 19.89
C THR A 45 0.09 -10.88 20.15
N GLU A 46 0.42 -10.50 21.39
CA GLU A 46 0.73 -9.09 21.71
C GLU A 46 1.98 -8.62 20.98
N ARG A 47 3.01 -9.47 20.84
CA ARG A 47 4.21 -9.13 20.06
C ARG A 47 3.88 -8.95 18.58
N GLU A 48 3.12 -9.86 17.98
CA GLU A 48 2.68 -9.75 16.58
C GLU A 48 1.90 -8.45 16.35
N PHE A 49 1.00 -8.09 17.28
CA PHE A 49 0.25 -6.85 17.22
C PHE A 49 1.15 -5.60 17.30
N LEU A 50 2.09 -5.56 18.25
CA LEU A 50 3.04 -4.45 18.39
C LEU A 50 3.94 -4.31 17.16
N MET A 51 4.43 -5.44 16.62
CA MET A 51 5.20 -5.46 15.38
C MET A 51 4.37 -4.98 14.19
N TRP A 52 3.09 -5.37 14.11
CA TRP A 52 2.19 -4.92 13.06
C TRP A 52 2.00 -3.40 13.09
N TYR A 53 1.76 -2.83 14.28
CA TYR A 53 1.65 -1.39 14.50
C TYR A 53 2.93 -0.64 14.08
N ASP A 54 4.09 -1.08 14.57
CA ASP A 54 5.36 -0.42 14.28
C ASP A 54 5.76 -0.53 12.82
N ASN A 55 5.56 -1.69 12.19
CA ASN A 55 5.85 -1.89 10.76
C ASN A 55 5.02 -0.94 9.90
N ARG A 56 3.74 -0.73 10.23
CA ARG A 56 2.94 0.32 9.58
C ARG A 56 3.67 1.66 9.71
N MET A 57 4.00 2.06 10.94
CA MET A 57 4.60 3.39 11.17
C MET A 57 5.92 3.57 10.41
N LEU A 58 6.76 2.52 10.35
CA LEU A 58 7.98 2.51 9.54
C LEU A 58 7.70 2.70 8.05
N ILE A 59 6.61 2.13 7.50
CA ILE A 59 6.24 2.31 6.09
C ILE A 59 6.00 3.79 5.79
N SER A 60 5.23 4.48 6.64
CA SER A 60 4.95 5.91 6.46
C SER A 60 6.23 6.76 6.57
N VAL A 61 7.10 6.46 7.53
CA VAL A 61 8.38 7.14 7.69
C VAL A 61 9.28 6.91 6.48
N LYS A 62 9.42 5.66 6.02
CA LYS A 62 10.22 5.31 4.83
C LYS A 62 9.69 5.95 3.56
N PHE A 63 8.37 6.03 3.41
CA PHE A 63 7.76 6.71 2.28
C PHE A 63 8.07 8.21 2.28
N GLU A 64 7.97 8.88 3.44
CA GLU A 64 8.41 10.29 3.56
C GLU A 64 9.91 10.46 3.28
N MET A 65 10.74 9.51 3.72
CA MET A 65 12.17 9.52 3.42
C MET A 65 12.46 9.39 1.92
N LEU A 66 11.61 8.70 1.14
CA LEU A 66 11.77 8.60 -0.32
C LEU A 66 11.64 9.95 -1.02
N GLU A 67 10.76 10.83 -0.52
CA GLU A 67 10.54 12.15 -1.11
C GLU A 67 11.75 13.09 -0.95
N ILE A 68 12.60 12.84 0.04
CA ILE A 68 13.78 13.66 0.36
C ILE A 68 15.12 12.95 0.15
N CYS A 69 15.10 11.68 -0.28
CA CYS A 69 16.34 10.92 -0.53
C CYS A 69 17.06 11.44 -1.77
N LEU A 70 18.39 11.27 -1.79
CA LEU A 70 19.18 11.62 -2.96
C LEU A 70 18.82 10.67 -4.12
N PRO A 71 18.91 11.12 -5.39
CA PRO A 71 18.62 10.25 -6.54
C PRO A 71 19.41 8.93 -6.54
N SER A 72 20.66 8.96 -6.07
CA SER A 72 21.53 7.78 -5.93
C SER A 72 21.05 6.78 -4.87
N GLU A 73 20.30 7.23 -3.87
CA GLU A 73 19.80 6.39 -2.77
C GLU A 73 18.42 5.78 -3.09
N ARG A 74 17.71 6.34 -4.08
CA ARG A 74 16.30 6.05 -4.35
C ARG A 74 16.01 4.58 -4.65
N THR A 75 16.82 3.93 -5.49
CA THR A 75 16.61 2.51 -5.86
C THR A 75 16.68 1.60 -4.64
N ILE A 76 17.65 1.84 -3.74
CA ILE A 76 17.82 1.08 -2.50
C ILE A 76 16.65 1.37 -1.56
N ALA A 77 16.29 2.64 -1.40
CA ALA A 77 15.20 3.06 -0.52
C ALA A 77 13.84 2.48 -0.96
N VAL A 78 13.56 2.42 -2.27
CA VAL A 78 12.33 1.77 -2.81
C VAL A 78 12.33 0.28 -2.48
N SER A 79 13.47 -0.40 -2.67
CA SER A 79 13.58 -1.83 -2.38
C SER A 79 13.36 -2.11 -0.88
N GLN A 80 13.93 -1.29 0.00
CA GLN A 80 13.71 -1.38 1.45
C GLN A 80 12.24 -1.14 1.84
N LEU A 81 11.56 -0.19 1.18
CA LEU A 81 10.15 0.06 1.43
C LEU A 81 9.29 -1.13 0.99
N ILE A 82 9.56 -1.71 -0.17
CA ILE A 82 8.86 -2.91 -0.67
C ILE A 82 9.04 -4.08 0.29
N GLU A 83 10.26 -4.31 0.76
CA GLU A 83 10.56 -5.37 1.74
C GLU A 83 9.75 -5.15 3.03
N LEU A 84 9.70 -3.91 3.51
CA LEU A 84 8.95 -3.56 4.71
C LEU A 84 7.43 -3.74 4.52
N ILE A 85 6.89 -3.39 3.35
CA ILE A 85 5.49 -3.68 3.00
C ILE A 85 5.24 -5.18 3.04
N GLY A 86 6.15 -5.98 2.46
CA GLY A 86 6.07 -7.44 2.53
C GLY A 86 6.01 -7.96 3.98
N ARG A 87 6.87 -7.46 4.88
CA ARG A 87 6.83 -7.82 6.31
C ARG A 87 5.50 -7.43 6.96
N PHE A 88 4.99 -6.23 6.67
CA PHE A 88 3.69 -5.77 7.19
C PHE A 88 2.53 -6.65 6.72
N VAL A 89 2.55 -7.12 5.48
CA VAL A 89 1.55 -8.04 4.94
C VAL A 89 1.63 -9.40 5.65
N GLN A 90 2.83 -9.94 5.87
CA GLN A 90 2.98 -11.19 6.64
C GLN A 90 2.46 -11.04 8.08
N GLN A 91 2.76 -9.92 8.74
CA GLN A 91 2.19 -9.64 10.08
C GLN A 91 0.67 -9.48 10.04
N THR A 92 0.14 -8.86 8.98
CA THR A 92 -1.31 -8.76 8.77
C THR A 92 -1.97 -10.14 8.69
N LYS A 93 -1.35 -11.11 8.01
CA LYS A 93 -1.83 -12.49 7.98
C LYS A 93 -1.87 -13.11 9.38
N SER A 94 -0.81 -12.95 10.18
CA SER A 94 -0.79 -13.45 11.57
C SER A 94 -1.90 -12.81 12.43
N VAL A 95 -2.06 -11.49 12.35
CA VAL A 95 -3.11 -10.73 13.06
C VAL A 95 -4.52 -11.11 12.58
N SER A 96 -4.69 -11.44 11.30
CA SER A 96 -5.97 -11.95 10.79
C SER A 96 -6.25 -13.37 11.29
N ALA A 97 -5.27 -14.27 11.20
CA ALA A 97 -5.40 -15.68 11.56
C ALA A 97 -5.72 -15.90 13.05
N ASN A 98 -5.25 -15.00 13.92
CA ASN A 98 -5.58 -15.04 15.35
C ASN A 98 -6.91 -14.35 15.71
N GLY A 99 -7.65 -13.84 14.71
CA GLY A 99 -8.95 -13.19 14.86
C GLY A 99 -8.90 -11.74 15.34
N SER A 100 -7.71 -11.17 15.56
CA SER A 100 -7.56 -9.81 16.11
C SER A 100 -8.04 -8.74 15.14
N LEU A 101 -7.99 -8.98 13.83
CA LEU A 101 -8.36 -7.98 12.82
C LEU A 101 -9.82 -7.50 12.96
N VAL A 102 -10.73 -8.36 13.43
CA VAL A 102 -12.14 -8.04 13.70
C VAL A 102 -12.29 -6.96 14.79
N PHE A 103 -11.36 -6.90 15.75
CA PHE A 103 -11.39 -5.91 16.83
C PHE A 103 -10.64 -4.63 16.48
N LEU A 104 -9.89 -4.62 15.37
CA LEU A 104 -9.01 -3.54 14.94
C LEU A 104 -9.52 -2.83 13.70
N GLN A 105 -10.81 -2.97 13.39
CA GLN A 105 -11.43 -2.56 12.15
C GLN A 105 -11.14 -1.11 11.73
N ASP A 106 -11.32 -0.13 12.63
CA ASP A 106 -11.09 1.28 12.32
C ASP A 106 -9.61 1.59 12.05
N ILE A 107 -8.73 1.08 12.92
CA ILE A 107 -7.28 1.25 12.79
C ILE A 107 -6.79 0.60 11.50
N THR A 108 -7.29 -0.60 11.21
CA THR A 108 -6.99 -1.36 10.01
C THR A 108 -7.42 -0.59 8.76
N ALA A 109 -8.63 -0.04 8.74
CA ALA A 109 -9.11 0.75 7.62
C ALA A 109 -8.22 1.97 7.34
N VAL A 110 -7.78 2.68 8.39
CA VAL A 110 -6.83 3.80 8.26
C VAL A 110 -5.47 3.33 7.76
N TYR A 111 -4.96 2.22 8.28
CA TYR A 111 -3.64 1.71 7.94
C TYR A 111 -3.56 1.21 6.50
N PHE A 112 -4.57 0.44 6.10
CA PHE A 112 -4.66 -0.16 4.78
C PHE A 112 -4.97 0.89 3.71
N SER A 113 -5.85 1.85 3.99
CA SER A 113 -6.04 2.97 3.08
C SER A 113 -4.79 3.85 2.90
N SER A 114 -4.06 4.12 3.99
CA SER A 114 -2.78 4.82 3.91
C SER A 114 -1.76 4.05 3.06
N LEU A 115 -1.69 2.73 3.24
CA LEU A 115 -0.79 1.87 2.47
C LEU A 115 -1.18 1.82 0.99
N ALA A 116 -2.46 1.68 0.68
CA ALA A 116 -2.96 1.74 -0.69
C ALA A 116 -2.58 3.04 -1.41
N ALA A 117 -2.71 4.18 -0.71
CA ALA A 117 -2.28 5.48 -1.24
C ALA A 117 -0.78 5.52 -1.55
N ILE A 118 0.06 4.94 -0.69
CA ILE A 118 1.50 4.80 -0.90
C ILE A 118 1.78 3.91 -2.12
N VAL A 119 1.15 2.73 -2.18
CA VAL A 119 1.32 1.78 -3.29
C VAL A 119 0.92 2.43 -4.60
N TYR A 120 -0.24 3.09 -4.66
CA TYR A 120 -0.72 3.79 -5.85
C TYR A 120 0.28 4.84 -6.36
N LYS A 121 0.83 5.67 -5.46
CA LYS A 121 1.83 6.70 -5.81
C LYS A 121 3.16 6.13 -6.29
N LEU A 122 3.53 4.94 -5.82
CA LEU A 122 4.80 4.30 -6.16
C LEU A 122 4.70 3.42 -7.39
N PHE A 123 3.56 2.76 -7.63
CA PHE A 123 3.40 1.65 -8.57
C PHE A 123 4.00 1.93 -9.96
N TRP A 124 3.77 3.13 -10.49
CA TRP A 124 4.23 3.56 -11.81
C TRP A 124 5.75 3.76 -11.92
N LYS A 125 6.41 3.94 -10.79
CA LYS A 125 7.87 4.12 -10.68
C LYS A 125 8.59 2.80 -10.46
N LEU A 126 7.86 1.71 -10.25
CA LEU A 126 8.41 0.39 -9.96
C LEU A 126 8.76 -0.35 -11.24
N ASN A 127 9.79 -1.20 -11.18
CA ASN A 127 10.06 -2.16 -12.25
C ASN A 127 9.02 -3.30 -12.23
N PRO A 128 8.89 -4.10 -13.31
CA PRO A 128 7.86 -5.15 -13.40
C PRO A 128 7.88 -6.16 -12.24
N GLY A 129 9.06 -6.55 -11.77
CA GLY A 129 9.19 -7.48 -10.64
C GLY A 129 8.67 -6.86 -9.34
N GLN A 130 8.99 -5.60 -9.09
CA GLN A 130 8.48 -4.84 -7.94
C GLN A 130 6.96 -4.60 -8.03
N LYS A 131 6.42 -4.32 -9.22
CA LYS A 131 4.97 -4.21 -9.43
C LYS A 131 4.25 -5.51 -9.06
N ARG A 132 4.79 -6.67 -9.46
CA ARG A 132 4.27 -7.99 -9.10
C ARG A 132 4.23 -8.18 -7.58
N MET A 133 5.32 -7.87 -6.87
CA MET A 133 5.34 -7.93 -5.40
C MET A 133 4.28 -7.04 -4.74
N MET A 134 4.02 -5.84 -5.28
CA MET A 134 2.95 -4.97 -4.78
C MET A 134 1.55 -5.52 -5.05
N VAL A 135 1.32 -6.11 -6.23
CA VAL A 135 0.05 -6.78 -6.55
C VAL A 135 -0.19 -7.95 -5.62
N ASP A 136 0.81 -8.79 -5.40
CA ASP A 136 0.73 -9.92 -4.45
C ASP A 136 0.42 -9.42 -3.04
N ALA A 137 1.09 -8.36 -2.58
CA ALA A 137 0.81 -7.73 -1.28
C ALA A 137 -0.64 -7.21 -1.18
N ILE A 138 -1.17 -6.60 -2.25
CA ILE A 138 -2.57 -6.15 -2.28
C ILE A 138 -3.53 -7.34 -2.20
N LYS A 139 -3.32 -8.39 -3.00
CA LYS A 139 -4.13 -9.60 -3.01
C LYS A 139 -4.15 -10.28 -1.63
N GLU A 140 -3.00 -10.31 -0.95
CA GLU A 140 -2.88 -10.87 0.39
C GLU A 140 -3.64 -10.06 1.45
N ILE A 141 -3.57 -8.73 1.41
CA ILE A 141 -4.34 -7.87 2.33
C ILE A 141 -5.84 -8.01 2.07
N HIS A 142 -6.24 -8.02 0.79
CA HIS A 142 -7.62 -8.28 0.39
C HIS A 142 -8.13 -9.60 0.98
N GLY A 143 -7.38 -10.68 0.83
CA GLY A 143 -7.74 -12.00 1.37
C GLY A 143 -7.94 -11.97 2.87
N ALA A 144 -6.99 -11.38 3.62
CA ALA A 144 -7.09 -11.23 5.07
C ALA A 144 -8.33 -10.44 5.50
N CYS A 145 -8.65 -9.34 4.80
CA CYS A 145 -9.86 -8.56 5.06
C CYS A 145 -11.14 -9.32 4.74
N SER A 146 -11.17 -10.06 3.64
CA SER A 146 -12.33 -10.82 3.19
C SER A 146 -12.65 -11.97 4.15
N GLU A 147 -11.62 -12.68 4.61
CA GLU A 147 -11.74 -13.72 5.64
C GLU A 147 -12.24 -13.12 6.96
N SER A 148 -11.67 -11.99 7.38
CA SER A 148 -12.08 -11.29 8.61
C SER A 148 -13.50 -10.73 8.55
N ALA A 149 -14.03 -10.42 7.36
CA ALA A 149 -15.41 -9.98 7.19
C ALA A 149 -16.41 -11.10 7.45
N ASN A 150 -15.99 -12.37 7.32
CA ASN A 150 -16.81 -13.56 7.59
C ASN A 150 -18.21 -13.51 6.94
N GLY A 151 -18.29 -13.02 5.71
CA GLY A 151 -19.53 -12.87 4.95
C GLY A 151 -20.37 -11.63 5.26
N ASP A 152 -20.01 -10.82 6.25
CA ASP A 152 -20.66 -9.52 6.49
C ASP A 152 -20.16 -8.46 5.50
N ILE A 153 -20.96 -8.23 4.46
CA ILE A 153 -20.69 -7.26 3.39
C ILE A 153 -20.62 -5.81 3.90
N ASN A 154 -21.18 -5.52 5.08
CA ASN A 154 -21.21 -4.18 5.67
C ASN A 154 -20.18 -4.02 6.81
N SER A 155 -19.33 -5.01 7.02
CA SER A 155 -18.23 -4.89 7.98
C SER A 155 -17.14 -3.93 7.45
N PRO A 156 -16.43 -3.20 8.33
CA PRO A 156 -15.22 -2.47 7.98
C PRO A 156 -14.21 -3.26 7.15
N SER A 157 -13.96 -4.52 7.50
CA SER A 157 -13.05 -5.38 6.74
C SER A 157 -13.55 -5.62 5.30
N ALA A 158 -14.85 -5.77 5.08
CA ALA A 158 -15.41 -5.88 3.73
C ALA A 158 -15.26 -4.57 2.92
N PHE A 159 -15.45 -3.40 3.55
CA PHE A 159 -15.17 -2.11 2.90
C PHE A 159 -13.71 -1.99 2.45
N VAL A 160 -12.78 -2.44 3.29
CA VAL A 160 -11.34 -2.42 2.99
C VAL A 160 -10.98 -3.40 1.88
N ALA A 161 -11.55 -4.60 1.87
CA ALA A 161 -11.39 -5.56 0.78
C ALA A 161 -11.83 -4.97 -0.56
N ARG A 162 -13.07 -4.45 -0.64
CA ARG A 162 -13.58 -3.77 -1.85
C ARG A 162 -12.71 -2.61 -2.30
N PHE A 163 -12.16 -1.85 -1.35
CA PHE A 163 -11.25 -0.75 -1.66
C PHE A 163 -9.95 -1.22 -2.32
N TYR A 164 -9.36 -2.34 -1.88
CA TYR A 164 -8.19 -2.92 -2.54
C TYR A 164 -8.51 -3.53 -3.92
N THR A 165 -9.70 -4.10 -4.10
CA THR A 165 -10.15 -4.53 -5.43
C THR A 165 -10.23 -3.36 -6.40
N ARG A 166 -10.79 -2.23 -5.96
CA ARG A 166 -10.81 -0.98 -6.75
C ARG A 166 -9.40 -0.48 -7.06
N LEU A 167 -8.50 -0.53 -6.08
CA LEU A 167 -7.09 -0.18 -6.30
C LEU A 167 -6.48 -1.04 -7.41
N LEU A 168 -6.62 -2.36 -7.35
CA LEU A 168 -6.09 -3.25 -8.40
C LEU A 168 -6.69 -2.96 -9.77
N TYR A 169 -8.00 -2.72 -9.84
CA TYR A 169 -8.66 -2.31 -11.07
C TYR A 169 -8.07 -1.01 -11.64
N ARG A 170 -7.84 -0.01 -10.79
CA ARG A 170 -7.20 1.26 -11.17
C ARG A 170 -5.77 1.07 -11.66
N LEU A 171 -4.97 0.30 -10.94
CA LEU A 171 -3.60 -0.02 -11.34
C LEU A 171 -3.54 -0.78 -12.67
N ASN A 172 -4.50 -1.66 -12.94
CA ASN A 172 -4.54 -2.39 -14.20
C ASN A 172 -5.00 -1.51 -15.38
N THR A 173 -6.06 -0.73 -15.20
CA THR A 173 -6.59 0.17 -16.25
C THR A 173 -5.56 1.23 -16.68
N GLN A 174 -4.89 1.87 -15.73
CA GLN A 174 -3.85 2.86 -16.02
C GLN A 174 -2.60 2.23 -16.68
N SER A 175 -2.27 0.98 -16.35
CA SER A 175 -1.12 0.27 -16.96
C SER A 175 -1.36 0.07 -18.45
N ARG A 176 -2.59 -0.26 -18.82
CA ARG A 176 -3.01 -0.43 -20.23
C ARG A 176 -3.09 0.89 -20.99
N ALA A 177 -3.43 1.99 -20.32
CA ALA A 177 -3.55 3.30 -20.94
C ALA A 177 -2.19 3.83 -21.44
N LEU A 178 -1.12 3.62 -20.65
CA LEU A 178 0.24 4.02 -21.04
C LEU A 178 0.73 3.24 -22.26
N SER A 179 0.39 1.96 -22.39
CA SER A 179 0.73 1.15 -23.56
C SER A 179 -0.05 1.53 -24.83
N ARG A 180 -1.20 2.22 -24.70
CA ARG A 180 -2.03 2.65 -25.84
C ARG A 180 -1.67 4.04 -26.38
N ALA A 181 -0.94 4.87 -25.63
CA ALA A 181 -0.62 6.24 -26.01
C ALA A 181 0.53 6.38 -27.02
N GLN A 182 1.09 5.29 -27.54
CA GLN A 182 2.08 5.33 -28.61
C GLN A 182 1.49 4.82 -29.93
N SER A 183 0.97 5.73 -30.74
CA SER A 183 1.14 5.69 -32.20
C SER A 183 0.99 7.10 -32.82
N PRO A 184 1.75 7.40 -33.90
CA PRO A 184 2.26 8.74 -34.19
C PRO A 184 1.59 9.41 -35.38
N SER A 185 1.61 10.75 -35.40
CA SER A 185 1.51 11.53 -36.63
C SER A 185 2.70 12.50 -36.71
N ASP A 186 3.56 12.21 -37.68
CA ASP A 186 4.45 13.11 -38.43
C ASP A 186 5.63 13.80 -37.70
N ILE A 187 6.84 13.24 -37.88
CA ILE A 187 7.97 13.79 -38.68
C ILE A 187 9.28 13.10 -38.28
N ASP A 188 10.00 12.63 -39.30
CA ASP A 188 11.37 12.12 -39.36
C ASP A 188 11.71 10.74 -38.77
N GLN A 189 11.89 9.82 -39.71
CA GLN A 189 12.39 8.47 -39.56
C GLN A 189 13.84 8.47 -39.07
N THR A 190 14.01 8.20 -37.78
CA THR A 190 15.15 7.43 -37.28
C THR A 190 14.57 6.12 -36.75
N PRO A 191 15.06 4.93 -37.12
CA PRO A 191 14.45 3.67 -36.69
C PRO A 191 14.67 3.47 -35.18
N ALA A 192 13.71 3.97 -34.39
CA ALA A 192 13.56 3.60 -33.00
C ALA A 192 13.18 2.11 -32.97
N ALA A 193 13.98 1.32 -32.26
CA ALA A 193 13.72 -0.09 -32.02
C ALA A 193 12.26 -0.29 -31.60
N ASN A 194 11.57 -1.21 -32.26
CA ASN A 194 10.23 -1.67 -31.91
C ASN A 194 10.18 -1.99 -30.41
N CYS A 195 9.63 -1.09 -29.59
CA CYS A 195 9.28 -1.38 -28.21
C CYS A 195 8.05 -2.29 -28.21
N THR A 196 8.29 -3.60 -28.35
CA THR A 196 7.28 -4.59 -27.98
C THR A 196 6.89 -4.36 -26.51
N PRO A 197 5.60 -4.42 -26.15
CA PRO A 197 5.17 -4.40 -24.76
C PRO A 197 6.00 -5.43 -23.97
N ASP A 198 6.53 -5.02 -22.81
CA ASP A 198 7.25 -5.95 -21.94
C ASP A 198 6.29 -7.10 -21.59
N GLU A 199 6.63 -8.33 -22.02
CA GLU A 199 5.81 -9.52 -21.82
C GLU A 199 5.41 -9.69 -20.34
N ARG A 200 6.27 -9.24 -19.41
CA ARG A 200 6.02 -9.28 -17.98
C ARG A 200 4.91 -8.35 -17.53
N GLU A 201 4.72 -7.21 -18.20
CA GLU A 201 3.63 -6.28 -17.90
C GLU A 201 2.29 -6.82 -18.43
N VAL A 202 2.30 -7.50 -19.57
CA VAL A 202 1.12 -8.20 -20.11
C VAL A 202 0.70 -9.32 -19.17
N GLU A 203 1.65 -10.17 -18.74
CA GLU A 203 1.40 -11.21 -17.73
C GLU A 203 0.79 -10.65 -16.45
N LEU A 204 1.34 -9.54 -15.93
CA LEU A 204 0.83 -8.90 -14.72
C LEU A 204 -0.61 -8.40 -14.91
N ALA A 205 -0.89 -7.76 -16.05
CA ALA A 205 -2.23 -7.27 -16.36
C ALA A 205 -3.25 -8.41 -16.50
N THR A 206 -2.83 -9.54 -17.09
CA THR A 206 -3.66 -10.75 -17.20
C THR A 206 -3.90 -11.39 -15.82
N ASP A 207 -2.87 -11.48 -14.98
CA ASP A 207 -2.99 -12.01 -13.61
C ASP A 207 -3.93 -11.15 -12.74
N ILE A 208 -3.89 -9.83 -12.87
CA ILE A 208 -4.85 -8.95 -12.19
C ILE A 208 -6.27 -9.19 -12.71
N ASP A 209 -6.48 -9.25 -14.02
CA ASP A 209 -7.80 -9.50 -14.62
C ASP A 209 -8.39 -10.84 -14.16
N MET A 210 -7.60 -11.90 -14.21
CA MET A 210 -8.03 -13.23 -13.78
C MET A 210 -8.43 -13.25 -12.31
N TRP A 211 -7.65 -12.59 -11.46
CA TRP A 211 -7.96 -12.50 -10.03
C TRP A 211 -9.23 -11.67 -9.78
N ILE A 212 -9.41 -10.52 -10.44
CA ILE A 212 -10.64 -9.72 -10.32
C ILE A 212 -11.86 -10.52 -10.80
N GLN A 213 -11.75 -11.28 -11.88
CA GLN A 213 -12.84 -12.15 -12.36
C GLN A 213 -13.20 -13.25 -11.36
N GLN A 214 -12.22 -13.79 -10.63
CA GLN A 214 -12.46 -14.81 -9.61
C GLN A 214 -13.24 -14.29 -8.40
N LEU A 215 -13.15 -12.99 -8.08
CA LEU A 215 -13.92 -12.39 -6.99
C LEU A 215 -15.42 -12.31 -7.28
N GLY A 216 -15.83 -12.37 -8.55
CA GLY A 216 -17.23 -12.37 -8.97
C GLY A 216 -17.99 -11.07 -8.67
N ASP A 217 -19.33 -11.13 -8.71
CA ASP A 217 -20.21 -9.98 -8.45
C ASP A 217 -20.32 -9.61 -6.96
N LEU A 218 -19.70 -10.39 -6.06
CA LEU A 218 -19.80 -10.25 -4.60
C LEU A 218 -19.30 -8.89 -4.08
N GLU A 219 -18.49 -8.17 -4.86
CA GLU A 219 -17.90 -6.88 -4.47
C GLU A 219 -18.46 -5.67 -5.24
N GLN A 220 -19.40 -5.87 -6.17
CA GLN A 220 -20.06 -4.77 -6.89
C GLN A 220 -21.17 -4.09 -6.07
N SER A 221 -21.36 -4.46 -4.81
CA SER A 221 -22.44 -3.94 -3.97
C SER A 221 -22.22 -2.49 -3.55
N CYS A 222 -23.10 -1.63 -4.07
CA CYS A 222 -23.48 -0.28 -3.64
C CYS A 222 -22.34 0.73 -3.36
N PRO A 223 -21.87 1.44 -4.42
CA PRO A 223 -20.86 2.51 -4.31
C PRO A 223 -21.19 3.58 -3.25
N THR A 224 -22.48 3.83 -3.01
CA THR A 224 -22.97 4.85 -2.08
C THR A 224 -22.65 4.53 -0.62
N PHE A 225 -22.73 3.26 -0.19
CA PHE A 225 -22.38 2.87 1.18
C PHE A 225 -20.89 2.98 1.43
N ASP A 226 -20.08 2.56 0.46
CA ASP A 226 -18.63 2.67 0.56
C ASP A 226 -18.19 4.13 0.68
N GLN A 227 -18.73 5.02 -0.17
CA GLN A 227 -18.42 6.45 -0.08
C GLN A 227 -18.80 7.04 1.29
N SER A 228 -19.97 6.67 1.82
CA SER A 228 -20.38 7.09 3.17
C SER A 228 -19.41 6.58 4.24
N TYR A 229 -19.02 5.31 4.21
CA TYR A 229 -18.07 4.73 5.15
C TYR A 229 -16.71 5.45 5.12
N TRP A 230 -16.14 5.67 3.93
CA TRP A 230 -14.84 6.33 3.82
C TRP A 230 -14.88 7.80 4.20
N SER A 231 -16.01 8.48 4.02
CA SER A 231 -16.17 9.87 4.43
C SER A 231 -16.13 10.07 5.95
N THR A 232 -16.57 9.08 6.74
CA THR A 232 -16.55 9.18 8.21
C THR A 232 -15.17 8.96 8.82
N LEU A 233 -14.26 8.30 8.10
CA LEU A 233 -12.89 8.01 8.54
C LEU A 233 -11.86 9.13 8.21
N SER A 234 -12.31 10.25 7.65
CA SER A 234 -11.55 11.30 6.92
C SER A 234 -10.44 12.03 7.71
N SER A 235 -9.42 11.29 8.11
CA SER A 235 -8.09 11.78 8.48
C SER A 235 -7.05 11.57 7.36
N VAL A 236 -7.40 10.84 6.29
CA VAL A 236 -6.52 10.59 5.13
C VAL A 236 -6.81 11.63 4.04
N PRO A 237 -5.80 12.18 3.33
CA PRO A 237 -6.03 13.22 2.31
C PRO A 237 -6.99 12.74 1.21
N LEU A 238 -8.18 13.36 1.16
CA LEU A 238 -9.27 13.05 0.22
C LEU A 238 -8.81 12.95 -1.24
N ALA A 239 -7.84 13.75 -1.67
CA ALA A 239 -7.38 13.79 -3.06
C ALA A 239 -6.80 12.47 -3.58
N THR A 240 -6.16 11.65 -2.74
CA THR A 240 -5.68 10.32 -3.19
C THR A 240 -6.79 9.27 -3.14
N PHE A 241 -7.78 9.47 -2.27
CA PHE A 241 -8.99 8.64 -2.22
C PHE A 241 -9.86 8.86 -3.46
N GLU A 242 -10.15 10.11 -3.81
CA GLU A 242 -10.95 10.47 -4.99
C GLU A 242 -10.39 9.80 -6.25
N GLN A 243 -9.06 9.80 -6.45
CA GLN A 243 -8.43 9.14 -7.60
C GLN A 243 -8.60 7.61 -7.64
N ILE A 244 -8.81 6.95 -6.50
CA ILE A 244 -9.06 5.51 -6.44
C ILE A 244 -10.55 5.23 -6.70
N PHE A 245 -11.45 6.11 -6.26
CA PHE A 245 -12.90 5.95 -6.34
C PHE A 245 -13.53 6.46 -7.65
N GLU A 246 -12.98 7.50 -8.30
CA GLU A 246 -13.45 8.10 -9.57
C GLU A 246 -12.93 7.41 -10.82
#